data_AF-A0A9Q8VD54-F1
#
_entry.id   AF-A0A9Q8VD54-F1
#
_cell.length_a   1.000
_cell.length_b   1.000
_cell.length_c   1.000
_cell.angle_alpha   90.00
_cell.angle_beta   90.00
_cell.angle_gamma   90.00
#
_symmetry.space_group_name_H-M   'P 1'
#
loop_
_entity.id
_entity.type
_entity.pdbx_description
1 polymer ?
#
loop_
_entity_poly.entity_id
_entity_poly.type
_entity_poly.pdbx_seq_one_letter_code
_entity_poly.pdbx_strand_id
1 'polypeptide(L)'
;MPTANNRRSFLTAPYLVSLLLVALVAYLVGPTAHQTAVVFGFFRRPGRTVLAAGRTLSLIEQTTHCEDLHHHQASGLLFTACENDATVRHRWFPPLTILDSPEVLTNATRGTLKVIDPKSLAVQALRLEGFDGPFVTHGIDVIDDPQRAPGEAVYIFAVNHVPNRDHFVKGNSSAPKSRSVVEIFHHVLGSDSAQHLRSVWDALIDTPNDVYALSPTSFFVTNDHYYKEGPMRSLEDLSRAAKWSSTIYVEFSLAVEEDDKPKSKPGDDDTQGVQAWVALDNLHNNNGLGHGRKPDEIAVVSCCSGAMHLGRVVNGSSSRSPRTTTTPQGIELFETIQFDSIIDNPSYFSDPFATDEANDSSGFVLCGLTRAVDMPRTIRDPEGTEPIMVWKASPDDSTTTNNKSGWKKQLLFEDDGSRVRSASSAVLVAADPAKHKGAPRRARLFVTGFLSKNIAAVDVDL
;
A
#
# COMPACT_ATOMS: atom_id res chain seq x y z
N MET A 1 80.71 -11.97 0.36
CA MET A 1 79.89 -11.68 1.57
C MET A 1 80.09 -10.21 1.92
N PRO A 2 79.07 -9.43 2.33
CA PRO A 2 77.65 -9.76 2.51
C PRO A 2 76.71 -9.02 1.54
N THR A 3 75.57 -9.65 1.32
CA THR A 3 74.42 -9.26 0.49
C THR A 3 73.61 -8.13 1.15
N ALA A 4 73.33 -7.06 0.42
CA ALA A 4 72.43 -6.00 0.84
C ALA A 4 70.99 -6.55 0.93
N ASN A 5 70.45 -6.50 2.14
CA ASN A 5 69.14 -6.98 2.53
C ASN A 5 68.02 -6.31 1.73
N ASN A 6 67.26 -7.14 1.02
CA ASN A 6 65.88 -6.86 0.62
C ASN A 6 65.02 -6.70 1.89
N ARG A 7 64.85 -5.47 2.39
CA ARG A 7 63.72 -5.13 3.27
C ARG A 7 62.72 -4.26 2.50
N ARG A 8 62.19 -4.81 1.41
CA ARG A 8 60.94 -4.31 0.82
C ARG A 8 59.76 -4.85 1.64
N SER A 9 58.83 -3.95 1.98
CA SER A 9 57.39 -4.23 2.01
C SER A 9 56.80 -5.09 3.16
N PHE A 10 57.08 -4.79 4.42
CA PHE A 10 56.21 -5.30 5.52
C PHE A 10 55.14 -4.30 5.97
N LEU A 11 55.34 -2.99 5.73
CA LEU A 11 54.35 -1.96 6.09
C LEU A 11 53.33 -1.68 4.99
N THR A 12 53.61 -1.96 3.72
CA THR A 12 52.72 -1.71 2.58
C THR A 12 51.63 -2.77 2.39
N ALA A 13 51.87 -4.01 2.82
CA ALA A 13 50.91 -5.11 2.73
C ALA A 13 49.61 -4.87 3.52
N PRO A 14 49.63 -4.45 4.81
CA PRO A 14 48.39 -4.22 5.56
C PRO A 14 47.57 -3.03 5.04
N TYR A 15 48.22 -1.97 4.52
CA TYR A 15 47.51 -0.86 3.88
C TYR A 15 46.86 -1.28 2.56
N LEU A 16 47.56 -2.08 1.74
CA LEU A 16 47.01 -2.59 0.50
C LEU A 16 45.81 -3.52 0.76
N VAL A 17 45.91 -4.40 1.77
CA VAL A 17 44.79 -5.28 2.18
C VAL A 17 43.60 -4.45 2.67
N SER A 18 43.84 -3.40 3.47
CA SER A 18 42.78 -2.52 3.96
C SER A 18 42.10 -1.75 2.83
N LEU A 19 42.86 -1.21 1.87
CA LEU A 19 42.33 -0.54 0.69
C LEU A 19 41.54 -1.49 -0.21
N LEU A 20 42.04 -2.72 -0.42
CA LEU A 20 41.32 -3.76 -1.16
C LEU A 20 40.01 -4.15 -0.47
N LEU A 21 40.00 -4.24 0.87
CA LEU A 21 38.79 -4.51 1.64
C LEU A 21 37.79 -3.36 1.53
N VAL A 22 38.23 -2.11 1.66
CA VAL A 22 37.37 -0.93 1.48
C VAL A 22 36.81 -0.88 0.05
N ALA A 23 37.64 -1.13 -0.95
CA ALA A 23 37.21 -1.19 -2.35
C ALA A 23 36.19 -2.32 -2.58
N LEU A 24 36.42 -3.49 -1.97
CA LEU A 24 35.48 -4.62 -2.03
C LEU A 24 34.15 -4.29 -1.36
N VAL A 25 34.16 -3.69 -0.15
CA VAL A 25 32.95 -3.26 0.55
C VAL A 25 32.21 -2.20 -0.26
N ALA A 26 32.91 -1.19 -0.78
CA ALA A 26 32.32 -0.17 -1.65
C ALA A 26 31.73 -0.77 -2.93
N TYR A 27 32.37 -1.78 -3.52
CA TYR A 27 31.87 -2.48 -4.69
C TYR A 27 30.61 -3.30 -4.39
N LEU A 28 30.58 -4.01 -3.25
CA LEU A 28 29.47 -4.88 -2.87
C LEU A 28 28.26 -4.11 -2.32
N VAL A 29 28.50 -3.07 -1.52
CA VAL A 29 27.45 -2.31 -0.80
C VAL A 29 27.09 -1.01 -1.51
N GLY A 30 28.04 -0.40 -2.24
CA GLY A 30 27.88 0.91 -2.86
C GLY A 30 26.67 1.02 -3.78
N PRO A 31 26.42 0.08 -4.70
CA PRO A 31 25.24 0.13 -5.58
C PRO A 31 23.92 0.13 -4.79
N THR A 32 23.79 -0.77 -3.82
CA THR A 32 22.60 -0.89 -2.96
C THR A 32 22.41 0.36 -2.10
N ALA A 33 23.48 0.87 -1.48
CA ALA A 33 23.44 2.08 -0.67
C ALA A 33 23.10 3.33 -1.50
N HIS A 34 23.65 3.44 -2.71
CA HIS A 34 23.31 4.50 -3.65
C HIS A 34 21.82 4.44 -4.03
N GLN A 35 21.31 3.25 -4.36
CA GLN A 35 19.90 3.08 -4.69
C GLN A 35 18.98 3.41 -3.51
N THR A 36 19.31 2.97 -2.29
CA THR A 36 18.58 3.37 -1.08
C THR A 36 18.61 4.89 -0.93
N ALA A 37 19.77 5.55 -1.12
CA ALA A 37 19.86 7.00 -1.01
C ALA A 37 19.00 7.75 -2.05
N VAL A 38 18.90 7.21 -3.27
CA VAL A 38 18.02 7.73 -4.34
C VAL A 38 16.55 7.56 -3.95
N VAL A 39 16.13 6.32 -3.62
CA VAL A 39 14.74 5.98 -3.25
C VAL A 39 14.26 6.81 -2.07
N PHE A 40 15.06 6.91 -1.00
CA PHE A 40 14.72 7.71 0.18
C PHE A 40 14.86 9.23 -0.04
N GLY A 41 15.40 9.65 -1.18
CA GLY A 41 15.45 11.06 -1.57
C GLY A 41 16.46 11.89 -0.77
N PHE A 42 17.57 11.32 -0.31
CA PHE A 42 18.58 12.01 0.52
C PHE A 42 19.02 13.35 -0.08
N PHE A 43 19.19 13.38 -1.41
CA PHE A 43 19.65 14.56 -2.15
C PHE A 43 18.55 15.21 -3.00
N ARG A 44 17.30 14.72 -2.93
CA ARG A 44 16.19 15.27 -3.70
C ARG A 44 15.72 16.58 -3.09
N ARG A 45 15.40 17.57 -3.93
CA ARG A 45 14.74 18.81 -3.52
C ARG A 45 13.23 18.69 -3.80
N PRO A 46 12.36 19.05 -2.86
CA PRO A 46 10.92 19.08 -3.10
C PRO A 46 10.56 20.03 -4.24
N GLY A 47 9.82 19.51 -5.22
CA GLY A 47 9.23 20.28 -6.29
C GLY A 47 7.75 20.56 -6.02
N ARG A 48 7.16 21.44 -6.83
CA ARG A 48 5.74 21.78 -6.75
C ARG A 48 5.20 21.98 -8.16
N THR A 49 4.32 21.08 -8.61
CA THR A 49 3.75 21.17 -9.96
C THR A 49 2.94 22.46 -10.13
N VAL A 50 3.33 23.26 -11.12
CA VAL A 50 2.60 24.44 -11.59
C VAL A 50 1.47 23.97 -12.51
N LEU A 51 0.24 24.33 -12.15
CA LEU A 51 -0.94 23.95 -12.93
C LEU A 51 -1.06 24.85 -14.16
N ALA A 52 -1.22 24.24 -15.34
CA ALA A 52 -1.47 24.98 -16.56
C ALA A 52 -2.84 25.70 -16.52
N ALA A 53 -3.03 26.70 -17.38
CA ALA A 53 -4.28 27.45 -17.46
C ALA A 53 -5.50 26.52 -17.66
N GLY A 54 -6.54 26.69 -16.84
CA GLY A 54 -7.75 25.88 -16.88
C GLY A 54 -7.65 24.50 -16.21
N ARG A 55 -6.55 24.20 -15.50
CA ARG A 55 -6.43 23.01 -14.63
C ARG A 55 -6.76 23.41 -13.20
N THR A 56 -7.43 22.53 -12.49
CA THR A 56 -7.83 22.76 -11.10
C THR A 56 -7.14 21.79 -10.15
N LEU A 57 -6.89 22.26 -8.92
CA LEU A 57 -6.57 21.41 -7.78
C LEU A 57 -7.60 21.74 -6.70
N SER A 58 -8.31 20.72 -6.26
CA SER A 58 -9.33 20.81 -5.21
C SER A 58 -8.93 19.89 -4.07
N LEU A 59 -9.06 20.37 -2.83
CA LEU A 59 -8.93 19.54 -1.64
C LEU A 59 -10.32 19.03 -1.28
N ILE A 60 -10.46 17.72 -1.11
CA ILE A 60 -11.73 17.09 -0.78
C ILE A 60 -11.84 17.07 0.74
N GLU A 61 -12.63 17.97 1.31
CA GLU A 61 -12.81 18.03 2.76
C GLU A 61 -13.38 16.73 3.32
N GLN A 62 -13.21 16.51 4.63
CA GLN A 62 -13.68 15.30 5.33
C GLN A 62 -13.00 14.02 4.83
N THR A 63 -11.77 14.09 4.33
CA THR A 63 -10.99 12.92 3.89
C THR A 63 -9.64 12.87 4.60
N THR A 64 -9.68 13.00 5.92
CA THR A 64 -8.49 13.03 6.77
C THR A 64 -7.88 11.65 6.94
N HIS A 65 -6.57 11.57 6.69
CA HIS A 65 -5.72 10.39 6.84
C HIS A 65 -6.30 9.14 6.18
N CYS A 66 -6.85 9.33 4.98
CA CYS A 66 -7.25 8.25 4.08
C CYS A 66 -5.98 7.67 3.46
N GLU A 67 -5.48 6.56 3.98
CA GLU A 67 -4.17 6.04 3.53
C GLU A 67 -4.27 5.40 2.15
N ASP A 68 -5.41 4.77 1.86
CA ASP A 68 -5.63 4.08 0.59
C ASP A 68 -6.93 4.49 -0.13
N LEU A 69 -6.96 4.31 -1.44
CA LEU A 69 -8.00 4.82 -2.33
C LEU A 69 -8.13 3.95 -3.59
N HIS A 70 -9.35 3.49 -3.87
CA HIS A 70 -9.64 2.67 -5.04
C HIS A 70 -10.70 3.31 -5.94
N HIS A 71 -10.50 3.25 -7.24
CA HIS A 71 -11.52 3.63 -8.22
C HIS A 71 -12.28 2.39 -8.67
N HIS A 72 -13.53 2.26 -8.23
CA HIS A 72 -14.38 1.13 -8.57
C HIS A 72 -15.05 1.34 -9.93
N GLN A 73 -14.45 0.78 -10.98
CA GLN A 73 -14.79 1.06 -12.37
C GLN A 73 -16.27 0.84 -12.71
N ALA A 74 -16.91 -0.22 -12.21
CA ALA A 74 -18.30 -0.54 -12.51
C ALA A 74 -19.27 0.57 -12.05
N SER A 75 -18.97 1.19 -10.91
CA SER A 75 -19.76 2.31 -10.36
C SER A 75 -19.28 3.70 -10.78
N GLY A 76 -18.00 3.83 -11.13
CA GLY A 76 -17.33 5.11 -11.34
C GLY A 76 -17.13 5.93 -10.06
N LEU A 77 -17.24 5.31 -8.88
CA LEU A 77 -17.04 5.94 -7.57
C LEU A 77 -15.65 5.59 -7.02
N LEU A 78 -15.16 6.43 -6.11
CA LEU A 78 -13.96 6.12 -5.32
C LEU A 78 -14.35 5.59 -3.95
N PHE A 79 -13.59 4.62 -3.46
CA PHE A 79 -13.73 4.03 -2.13
C PHE A 79 -12.46 4.24 -1.33
N THR A 80 -12.60 4.56 -0.05
CA THR A 80 -11.48 4.79 0.86
C THR A 80 -11.88 4.54 2.31
N ALA A 81 -10.90 4.33 3.19
CA ALA A 81 -11.08 4.27 4.63
C ALA A 81 -10.23 5.35 5.31
N CYS A 82 -10.89 6.19 6.10
CA CYS A 82 -10.28 7.40 6.65
C CYS A 82 -10.45 7.46 8.16
N GLU A 83 -9.55 8.17 8.81
CA GLU A 83 -9.77 8.58 10.20
C GLU A 83 -10.86 9.65 10.27
N ASN A 84 -11.57 9.69 11.39
CA ASN A 84 -12.50 10.77 11.71
C ASN A 84 -11.89 11.82 12.65
N ASP A 85 -10.77 11.49 13.32
CA ASP A 85 -10.04 12.39 14.19
C ASP A 85 -8.56 12.39 13.81
N ALA A 86 -8.08 13.55 13.35
CA ALA A 86 -6.70 13.73 12.93
C ALA A 86 -5.67 13.43 14.05
N THR A 87 -6.07 13.57 15.31
CA THR A 87 -5.17 13.40 16.47
C THR A 87 -4.86 11.94 16.77
N VAL A 88 -5.76 11.02 16.39
CA VAL A 88 -5.60 9.58 16.64
C VAL A 88 -4.39 9.04 15.89
N ARG A 89 -4.23 9.38 14.60
CA ARG A 89 -3.13 8.91 13.74
C ARG A 89 -1.74 9.22 14.32
N HIS A 90 -1.58 10.35 15.00
CA HIS A 90 -0.30 10.77 15.61
C HIS A 90 -0.02 10.15 16.99
N ARG A 91 -1.00 9.43 17.56
CA ARG A 91 -0.90 8.77 18.88
C ARG A 91 -1.00 7.25 18.81
N TRP A 92 -1.62 6.74 17.75
CA TRP A 92 -1.74 5.32 17.48
C TRP A 92 -1.81 5.06 15.97
N PHE A 93 -0.71 4.57 15.42
CA PHE A 93 -0.62 4.01 14.07
C PHE A 93 0.59 3.08 13.98
N PRO A 94 0.39 1.76 14.21
CA PRO A 94 1.46 0.76 14.23
C PRO A 94 2.38 0.72 12.99
N PRO A 95 1.90 0.93 11.74
CA PRO A 95 2.78 0.96 10.56
C PRO A 95 3.93 1.96 10.66
N LEU A 96 3.71 3.06 11.40
CA LEU A 96 4.69 4.11 11.64
C LEU A 96 5.33 4.02 13.03
N THR A 97 5.18 2.90 13.73
CA THR A 97 5.67 2.66 15.11
C THR A 97 5.12 3.64 16.16
N ILE A 98 3.95 4.22 15.90
CA ILE A 98 3.25 5.10 16.84
C ILE A 98 2.31 4.23 17.68
N LEU A 99 2.66 4.00 18.94
CA LEU A 99 1.99 3.01 19.83
C LEU A 99 1.67 3.59 21.21
N ASP A 100 1.42 4.90 21.30
CA ASP A 100 1.43 5.64 22.57
C ASP A 100 0.07 5.64 23.29
N SER A 101 -1.04 5.52 22.55
CA SER A 101 -2.39 5.67 23.11
C SER A 101 -3.28 4.45 22.85
N PRO A 102 -3.29 3.43 23.73
CA PRO A 102 -4.24 2.32 23.63
C PRO A 102 -5.69 2.74 23.91
N GLU A 103 -5.92 3.99 24.34
CA GLU A 103 -7.25 4.62 24.53
C GLU A 103 -8.14 4.54 23.28
N VAL A 104 -7.54 4.30 22.10
CA VAL A 104 -8.27 3.95 20.87
C VAL A 104 -9.24 2.78 21.10
N LEU A 105 -8.93 1.84 22.00
CA LEU A 105 -9.85 0.74 22.37
C LEU A 105 -11.19 1.22 22.97
N THR A 106 -11.21 2.41 23.54
CA THR A 106 -12.34 2.98 24.26
C THR A 106 -12.83 4.29 23.64
N ASN A 107 -12.20 4.74 22.55
CA ASN A 107 -12.54 6.00 21.93
C ASN A 107 -13.90 5.88 21.23
N ALA A 108 -14.77 6.86 21.46
CA ALA A 108 -16.06 6.94 20.79
C ALA A 108 -15.91 7.30 19.30
N THR A 109 -14.84 8.04 18.94
CA THR A 109 -14.53 8.34 17.55
C THR A 109 -13.64 7.26 16.95
N ARG A 110 -14.03 6.75 15.79
CA ARG A 110 -13.37 5.71 15.02
C ARG A 110 -13.29 6.14 13.56
N GLY A 111 -12.39 5.55 12.78
CA GLY A 111 -12.39 5.69 11.33
C GLY A 111 -13.69 5.25 10.69
N THR A 112 -13.82 5.51 9.39
CA THR A 112 -15.02 5.18 8.61
C THR A 112 -14.67 4.90 7.16
N LEU A 113 -15.51 4.10 6.51
CA LEU A 113 -15.52 3.95 5.06
C LEU A 113 -16.16 5.19 4.43
N LYS A 114 -15.60 5.66 3.32
CA LYS A 114 -16.12 6.79 2.55
C LYS A 114 -16.21 6.45 1.07
N VAL A 115 -17.28 6.94 0.45
CA VAL A 115 -17.51 6.87 -0.99
C VAL A 115 -17.45 8.28 -1.55
N ILE A 116 -16.74 8.47 -2.66
CA ILE A 116 -16.54 9.78 -3.28
C ILE A 116 -16.97 9.72 -4.74
N ASP A 117 -17.82 10.67 -5.16
CA ASP A 117 -18.10 10.87 -6.57
C ASP A 117 -16.97 11.71 -7.19
N PRO A 118 -16.15 11.16 -8.10
CA PRO A 118 -15.01 11.87 -8.68
C PRO A 118 -15.40 13.09 -9.54
N LYS A 119 -16.67 13.18 -9.97
CA LYS A 119 -17.18 14.30 -10.77
C LYS A 119 -17.57 15.48 -9.89
N SER A 120 -18.41 15.23 -8.89
CA SER A 120 -18.92 16.28 -7.98
C SER A 120 -18.01 16.56 -6.79
N LEU A 121 -17.06 15.65 -6.49
CA LEU A 121 -16.23 15.63 -5.28
C LEU A 121 -17.05 15.48 -3.99
N ALA A 122 -18.32 15.06 -4.09
CA ALA A 122 -19.15 14.80 -2.92
C ALA A 122 -18.64 13.57 -2.17
N VAL A 123 -18.54 13.70 -0.85
CA VAL A 123 -18.09 12.64 0.07
C VAL A 123 -19.29 12.12 0.85
N GLN A 124 -19.44 10.81 0.89
CA GLN A 124 -20.42 10.12 1.72
C GLN A 124 -19.68 9.23 2.72
N ALA A 125 -19.77 9.56 4.00
CA ALA A 125 -19.34 8.65 5.07
C ALA A 125 -20.41 7.58 5.27
N LEU A 126 -20.01 6.31 5.25
CA LEU A 126 -20.93 5.18 5.43
C LEU A 126 -21.13 4.88 6.91
N ARG A 127 -22.39 4.74 7.34
CA ARG A 127 -22.69 4.18 8.67
C ARG A 127 -22.27 2.71 8.71
N LEU A 128 -21.41 2.34 9.65
CA LEU A 128 -20.95 0.95 9.81
C LEU A 128 -21.96 0.17 10.65
N GLU A 129 -22.82 -0.60 9.99
CA GLU A 129 -23.85 -1.41 10.63
C GLU A 129 -23.27 -2.72 11.16
N GLY A 130 -23.60 -3.11 12.39
CA GLY A 130 -23.06 -4.32 13.02
C GLY A 130 -21.63 -4.19 13.55
N PHE A 131 -21.00 -3.01 13.45
CA PHE A 131 -19.65 -2.76 13.93
C PHE A 131 -19.65 -1.70 15.04
N ASP A 132 -19.17 -2.05 16.24
CA ASP A 132 -19.02 -1.15 17.39
C ASP A 132 -17.56 -1.03 17.89
N GLY A 133 -16.64 -1.74 17.24
CA GLY A 133 -15.21 -1.74 17.58
C GLY A 133 -14.44 -0.48 17.14
N PRO A 134 -13.18 -0.36 17.61
CA PRO A 134 -12.24 0.64 17.11
C PRO A 134 -11.91 0.36 15.64
N PHE A 135 -11.74 1.41 14.83
CA PHE A 135 -11.35 1.31 13.43
C PHE A 135 -10.21 2.29 13.14
N VAL A 136 -8.98 1.77 13.08
CA VAL A 136 -7.78 2.54 12.73
C VAL A 136 -7.40 2.12 11.32
N THR A 137 -7.71 2.96 10.34
CA THR A 137 -7.79 2.57 8.93
C THR A 137 -6.41 2.54 8.28
N HIS A 138 -6.21 1.65 7.31
CA HIS A 138 -5.00 1.55 6.49
C HIS A 138 -5.39 1.16 5.06
N GLY A 139 -4.73 0.16 4.45
CA GLY A 139 -5.08 -0.36 3.13
C GLY A 139 -6.48 -0.97 3.05
N ILE A 140 -7.11 -0.83 1.88
CA ILE A 140 -8.42 -1.43 1.59
C ILE A 140 -8.42 -2.08 0.20
N ASP A 141 -9.43 -2.89 -0.08
CA ASP A 141 -9.76 -3.26 -1.45
C ASP A 141 -11.26 -3.44 -1.60
N VAL A 142 -11.75 -3.29 -2.84
CA VAL A 142 -13.18 -3.29 -3.15
C VAL A 142 -13.44 -4.13 -4.40
N ILE A 143 -14.31 -5.13 -4.27
CA ILE A 143 -14.75 -5.99 -5.37
C ILE A 143 -16.28 -5.99 -5.48
N ASP A 144 -16.79 -6.13 -6.70
CA ASP A 144 -18.22 -6.32 -6.95
C ASP A 144 -18.76 -7.54 -6.19
N ASP A 145 -20.02 -7.45 -5.75
CA ASP A 145 -20.76 -8.61 -5.26
C ASP A 145 -21.07 -9.55 -6.45
N PRO A 146 -20.50 -10.76 -6.51
CA PRO A 146 -20.68 -11.66 -7.65
C PRO A 146 -22.13 -12.18 -7.76
N GLN A 147 -22.97 -11.97 -6.74
CA GLN A 147 -24.38 -12.34 -6.76
C GLN A 147 -25.29 -11.21 -7.28
N ARG A 148 -24.75 -10.05 -7.60
CA ARG A 148 -25.48 -8.89 -8.13
C ARG A 148 -24.90 -8.41 -9.46
N ALA A 149 -25.60 -7.50 -10.12
CA ALA A 149 -25.03 -6.89 -11.32
C ALA A 149 -23.84 -5.99 -10.93
N PRO A 150 -22.80 -5.89 -11.77
CA PRO A 150 -21.66 -5.01 -11.50
C PRO A 150 -22.11 -3.58 -11.22
N GLY A 151 -21.58 -2.97 -10.15
CA GLY A 151 -21.97 -1.64 -9.72
C GLY A 151 -23.29 -1.56 -8.94
N GLU A 152 -23.84 -2.67 -8.45
CA GLU A 152 -25.01 -2.65 -7.54
C GLU A 152 -24.63 -2.80 -6.06
N ALA A 153 -23.64 -3.63 -5.76
CA ALA A 153 -23.10 -3.81 -4.42
C ALA A 153 -21.64 -4.28 -4.47
N VAL A 154 -20.92 -4.05 -3.39
CA VAL A 154 -19.50 -4.38 -3.25
C VAL A 154 -19.21 -5.02 -1.90
N TYR A 155 -18.17 -5.84 -1.87
CA TYR A 155 -17.47 -6.22 -0.65
C TYR A 155 -16.27 -5.28 -0.46
N ILE A 156 -16.07 -4.80 0.77
CA ILE A 156 -14.96 -3.93 1.14
C ILE A 156 -14.13 -4.65 2.21
N PHE A 157 -12.86 -4.81 1.93
CA PHE A 157 -11.86 -5.39 2.84
C PHE A 157 -11.03 -4.25 3.38
N ALA A 158 -10.86 -4.15 4.70
CA ALA A 158 -10.12 -3.03 5.29
C ALA A 158 -9.19 -3.49 6.41
N VAL A 159 -7.91 -3.13 6.30
CA VAL A 159 -6.95 -3.34 7.38
C VAL A 159 -7.30 -2.42 8.55
N ASN A 160 -7.34 -3.00 9.75
CA ASN A 160 -7.68 -2.32 11.00
C ASN A 160 -6.61 -2.56 12.07
N HIS A 161 -5.94 -1.49 12.49
CA HIS A 161 -4.84 -1.55 13.45
C HIS A 161 -5.27 -1.38 14.90
N VAL A 162 -5.88 -2.41 15.47
CA VAL A 162 -6.37 -2.34 16.86
C VAL A 162 -5.28 -2.63 17.90
N PRO A 163 -5.28 -1.93 19.06
CA PRO A 163 -4.43 -2.29 20.18
C PRO A 163 -4.69 -3.72 20.67
N ASN A 164 -3.63 -4.43 21.01
CA ASN A 164 -3.73 -5.80 21.51
C ASN A 164 -4.21 -5.79 22.97
N ARG A 165 -5.39 -6.36 23.20
CA ARG A 165 -5.99 -6.48 24.52
C ARG A 165 -5.15 -7.34 25.47
N ASP A 166 -4.41 -8.32 24.98
CA ASP A 166 -3.53 -9.13 25.83
C ASP A 166 -2.40 -8.28 26.42
N HIS A 167 -1.85 -7.36 25.64
CA HIS A 167 -0.82 -6.43 26.10
C HIS A 167 -1.40 -5.38 27.05
N PHE A 168 -2.42 -4.63 26.62
CA PHE A 168 -2.89 -3.44 27.33
C PHE A 168 -3.97 -3.70 28.39
N VAL A 169 -4.79 -4.75 28.24
CA VAL A 169 -5.88 -5.06 29.19
C VAL A 169 -5.48 -6.18 30.14
N LYS A 170 -4.85 -7.24 29.64
CA LYS A 170 -4.38 -8.37 30.47
C LYS A 170 -2.98 -8.15 31.07
N GLY A 171 -2.26 -7.11 30.64
CA GLY A 171 -0.93 -6.77 31.15
C GLY A 171 0.18 -7.74 30.72
N ASN A 172 -0.02 -8.51 29.66
CA ASN A 172 1.02 -9.40 29.12
C ASN A 172 2.01 -8.61 28.28
N SER A 173 3.10 -8.15 28.91
CA SER A 173 4.15 -7.38 28.23
C SER A 173 4.85 -8.14 27.09
N SER A 174 4.76 -9.47 27.06
CA SER A 174 5.31 -10.30 25.98
C SER A 174 4.40 -10.39 24.76
N ALA A 175 3.13 -10.01 24.89
CA ALA A 175 2.24 -9.90 23.74
C ALA A 175 2.62 -8.67 22.91
N PRO A 176 2.52 -8.71 21.56
CA PRO A 176 2.70 -7.53 20.72
C PRO A 176 1.71 -6.42 21.12
N LYS A 177 2.12 -5.15 21.01
CA LYS A 177 1.24 -4.00 21.31
C LYS A 177 0.06 -3.88 20.35
N SER A 178 0.22 -4.24 19.08
CA SER A 178 -0.87 -4.25 18.09
C SER A 178 -1.31 -5.68 17.78
N ARG A 179 -2.61 -5.87 17.54
CA ARG A 179 -3.19 -7.10 16.98
C ARG A 179 -4.12 -6.70 15.83
N SER A 180 -3.51 -6.26 14.75
CA SER A 180 -4.21 -5.80 13.55
C SER A 180 -5.05 -6.93 12.93
N VAL A 181 -6.20 -6.58 12.37
CA VAL A 181 -7.15 -7.51 11.72
C VAL A 181 -7.54 -6.98 10.34
N VAL A 182 -8.24 -7.79 9.55
CA VAL A 182 -8.93 -7.32 8.34
C VAL A 182 -10.43 -7.37 8.57
N GLU A 183 -11.10 -6.24 8.40
CA GLU A 183 -12.55 -6.10 8.55
C GLU A 183 -13.23 -6.27 7.20
N ILE A 184 -14.30 -7.07 7.16
CA ILE A 184 -15.06 -7.34 5.94
C ILE A 184 -16.41 -6.66 6.03
N PHE A 185 -16.75 -5.85 5.03
CA PHE A 185 -18.03 -5.19 4.91
C PHE A 185 -18.71 -5.51 3.58
N HIS A 186 -20.04 -5.41 3.56
CA HIS A 186 -20.86 -5.41 2.35
C HIS A 186 -21.59 -4.07 2.23
N HIS A 187 -21.59 -3.49 1.04
CA HIS A 187 -22.22 -2.20 0.79
C HIS A 187 -23.04 -2.24 -0.49
N VAL A 188 -24.33 -1.90 -0.39
CA VAL A 188 -25.21 -1.72 -1.55
C VAL A 188 -25.06 -0.28 -2.04
N LEU A 189 -24.70 -0.09 -3.31
CA LEU A 189 -24.41 1.24 -3.84
C LEU A 189 -25.65 2.14 -3.78
N GLY A 190 -25.45 3.38 -3.36
CA GLY A 190 -26.52 4.37 -3.15
C GLY A 190 -27.21 4.27 -1.78
N SER A 191 -26.92 3.26 -0.97
CA SER A 191 -27.30 3.25 0.45
C SER A 191 -26.39 4.14 1.30
N ASP A 192 -26.75 4.37 2.57
CA ASP A 192 -25.98 5.19 3.51
C ASP A 192 -25.15 4.38 4.52
N SER A 193 -25.09 3.06 4.35
CA SER A 193 -24.44 2.16 5.29
C SER A 193 -23.63 1.05 4.60
N ALA A 194 -22.64 0.54 5.35
CA ALA A 194 -21.91 -0.68 5.04
C ALA A 194 -22.14 -1.66 6.19
N GLN A 195 -22.63 -2.85 5.88
CA GLN A 195 -22.86 -3.92 6.84
C GLN A 195 -21.53 -4.61 7.12
N HIS A 196 -21.08 -4.60 8.37
CA HIS A 196 -19.96 -5.45 8.81
C HIS A 196 -20.40 -6.90 8.81
N LEU A 197 -19.59 -7.74 8.16
CA LEU A 197 -19.83 -9.16 8.07
C LEU A 197 -19.04 -9.90 9.14
N ARG A 198 -17.75 -9.56 9.30
CA ARG A 198 -16.86 -10.12 10.31
C ARG A 198 -15.48 -9.45 10.32
N SER A 199 -14.77 -9.67 11.41
CA SER A 199 -13.32 -9.47 11.50
C SER A 199 -12.59 -10.79 11.15
N VAL A 200 -11.41 -10.68 10.56
CA VAL A 200 -10.55 -11.80 10.14
C VAL A 200 -9.15 -11.62 10.70
N TRP A 201 -8.68 -12.63 11.43
CA TRP A 201 -7.33 -12.69 12.00
C TRP A 201 -6.73 -14.08 11.90
N ASP A 202 -5.43 -14.15 11.62
CA ASP A 202 -4.59 -15.34 11.75
C ASP A 202 -3.20 -14.91 12.25
N ALA A 203 -2.45 -15.83 12.85
CA ALA A 203 -1.09 -15.54 13.33
C ALA A 203 -0.11 -15.17 12.20
N LEU A 204 -0.40 -15.53 10.95
CA LEU A 204 0.35 -15.08 9.77
C LEU A 204 0.04 -13.63 9.40
N ILE A 205 -1.06 -13.03 9.88
CA ILE A 205 -1.38 -11.60 9.69
C ILE A 205 -0.72 -10.82 10.84
N ASP A 206 0.53 -10.41 10.64
CA ASP A 206 1.38 -9.90 11.72
C ASP A 206 1.56 -8.37 11.69
N THR A 207 1.86 -7.84 10.51
CA THR A 207 2.06 -6.41 10.19
C THR A 207 1.29 -6.05 8.91
N PRO A 208 -0.04 -6.30 8.87
CA PRO A 208 -0.84 -6.10 7.66
C PRO A 208 -0.72 -4.65 7.17
N ASN A 209 -0.43 -4.46 5.89
CA ASN A 209 -0.40 -3.14 5.30
C ASN A 209 -1.58 -2.93 4.35
N ASP A 210 -1.62 -3.74 3.29
CA ASP A 210 -2.61 -3.63 2.23
C ASP A 210 -3.24 -4.98 1.88
N VAL A 211 -4.38 -4.95 1.21
CA VAL A 211 -5.19 -6.13 0.88
C VAL A 211 -5.49 -6.20 -0.61
N TYR A 212 -5.67 -7.41 -1.10
CA TYR A 212 -6.15 -7.71 -2.45
C TYR A 212 -7.27 -8.73 -2.34
N ALA A 213 -8.50 -8.32 -2.56
CA ALA A 213 -9.68 -9.16 -2.48
C ALA A 213 -9.80 -10.04 -3.74
N LEU A 214 -9.88 -11.35 -3.53
CA LEU A 214 -10.05 -12.34 -4.61
C LEU A 214 -11.51 -12.74 -4.78
N SER A 215 -12.23 -12.81 -3.66
CA SER A 215 -13.62 -13.21 -3.60
C SER A 215 -14.25 -12.66 -2.32
N PRO A 216 -15.57 -12.77 -2.12
CA PRO A 216 -16.22 -12.40 -0.86
C PRO A 216 -15.64 -13.08 0.39
N THR A 217 -14.87 -14.17 0.22
CA THR A 217 -14.37 -15.03 1.30
C THR A 217 -12.87 -15.31 1.24
N SER A 218 -12.13 -14.60 0.39
CA SER A 218 -10.67 -14.77 0.31
C SER A 218 -9.96 -13.52 -0.18
N PHE A 219 -8.74 -13.32 0.31
CA PHE A 219 -7.91 -12.18 -0.02
C PHE A 219 -6.42 -12.50 0.17
N PHE A 220 -5.56 -11.68 -0.44
CA PHE A 220 -4.17 -11.55 -0.01
C PHE A 220 -4.01 -10.36 0.92
N VAL A 221 -3.09 -10.45 1.88
CA VAL A 221 -2.69 -9.34 2.75
C VAL A 221 -1.18 -9.30 2.90
N THR A 222 -0.58 -8.13 2.78
CA THR A 222 0.87 -7.95 2.95
C THR A 222 1.26 -7.75 4.39
N ASN A 223 2.32 -8.41 4.84
CA ASN A 223 3.06 -8.06 6.05
C ASN A 223 4.26 -7.23 5.65
N ASP A 224 4.22 -5.92 5.89
CA ASP A 224 5.22 -4.98 5.39
C ASP A 224 6.57 -5.08 6.10
N HIS A 225 6.61 -5.66 7.29
CA HIS A 225 7.82 -5.81 8.07
C HIS A 225 7.80 -7.05 8.98
N TYR A 226 8.98 -7.55 9.30
CA TYR A 226 9.19 -8.59 10.30
C TYR A 226 9.25 -8.02 11.72
N TYR A 227 9.93 -6.88 11.91
CA TYR A 227 10.01 -6.23 13.23
C TYR A 227 8.88 -5.23 13.43
N LYS A 228 8.14 -5.33 14.53
CA LYS A 228 7.01 -4.41 14.82
C LYS A 228 7.42 -3.03 15.33
N GLU A 229 8.58 -2.94 15.98
CA GLU A 229 9.12 -1.70 16.55
C GLU A 229 10.64 -1.80 16.78
N GLY A 230 11.27 -0.70 17.18
CA GLY A 230 12.67 -0.65 17.60
C GLY A 230 13.70 -0.52 16.46
N PRO A 231 15.00 -0.50 16.77
CA PRO A 231 16.04 -0.18 15.78
C PRO A 231 16.14 -1.16 14.60
N MET A 232 15.74 -2.41 14.82
CA MET A 232 15.75 -3.41 13.75
C MET A 232 14.67 -3.14 12.69
N ARG A 233 13.54 -2.51 13.06
CA ARG A 233 12.52 -2.04 12.12
C ARG A 233 13.11 -0.98 11.19
N SER A 234 13.84 0.02 11.72
CA SER A 234 14.52 1.02 10.88
C SER A 234 15.65 0.46 10.02
N LEU A 235 16.34 -0.59 10.49
CA LEU A 235 17.35 -1.28 9.69
C LEU A 235 16.71 -2.07 8.54
N GLU A 236 15.57 -2.70 8.79
CA GLU A 236 14.75 -3.37 7.78
C GLU A 236 14.42 -2.41 6.65
N ASP A 237 13.88 -1.21 6.94
CA ASP A 237 13.52 -0.20 5.93
C ASP A 237 14.69 0.21 5.01
N LEU A 238 15.90 0.37 5.56
CA LEU A 238 17.05 0.88 4.83
C LEU A 238 17.81 -0.22 4.06
N SER A 239 17.75 -1.46 4.56
CA SER A 239 18.54 -2.57 4.05
C SER A 239 17.74 -3.39 3.04
N ARG A 240 18.03 -3.21 1.75
CA ARG A 240 17.43 -4.02 0.67
C ARG A 240 17.73 -5.52 0.76
N ALA A 241 18.62 -5.93 1.67
CA ALA A 241 18.89 -7.33 1.98
C ALA A 241 17.89 -7.93 3.01
N ALA A 242 17.12 -7.10 3.70
CA ALA A 242 16.10 -7.50 4.66
C ALA A 242 14.82 -7.98 3.94
N LYS A 243 14.95 -9.11 3.23
CA LYS A 243 13.88 -9.72 2.44
C LYS A 243 12.93 -10.56 3.30
N TRP A 244 12.47 -9.98 4.41
CA TRP A 244 11.78 -10.71 5.49
C TRP A 244 10.25 -10.53 5.48
N SER A 245 9.76 -9.55 4.72
CA SER A 245 8.33 -9.30 4.52
C SER A 245 7.66 -10.38 3.65
N SER A 246 6.33 -10.49 3.75
CA SER A 246 5.55 -11.56 3.09
C SER A 246 4.18 -11.08 2.63
N THR A 247 3.54 -11.81 1.72
CA THR A 247 2.11 -11.72 1.42
C THR A 247 1.46 -13.03 1.84
N ILE A 248 0.30 -12.94 2.48
CA ILE A 248 -0.45 -14.06 3.03
C ILE A 248 -1.75 -14.22 2.24
N TYR A 249 -2.02 -15.41 1.72
CA TYR A 249 -3.34 -15.80 1.24
C TYR A 249 -4.21 -16.18 2.43
N VAL A 250 -5.40 -15.63 2.50
CA VAL A 250 -6.38 -15.87 3.56
C VAL A 250 -7.69 -16.33 2.94
N GLU A 251 -8.28 -17.36 3.52
CA GLU A 251 -9.60 -17.86 3.21
C GLU A 251 -10.42 -17.96 4.50
N PHE A 252 -11.69 -17.60 4.45
CA PHE A 252 -12.58 -17.64 5.60
C PHE A 252 -14.01 -18.05 5.21
N SER A 253 -14.87 -18.31 6.20
CA SER A 253 -16.29 -18.62 5.96
C SER A 253 -17.20 -17.46 6.38
N LEU A 254 -18.22 -17.15 5.59
CA LEU A 254 -19.27 -16.21 6.01
C LEU A 254 -20.39 -16.90 6.82
N ALA A 255 -20.43 -18.24 6.82
CA ALA A 255 -21.49 -19.02 7.45
C ALA A 255 -21.37 -19.09 8.98
N VAL A 256 -22.47 -18.76 9.65
CA VAL A 256 -22.85 -19.29 10.97
C VAL A 256 -23.17 -20.78 10.75
N GLU A 257 -22.54 -21.70 11.47
CA GLU A 257 -22.87 -23.13 11.35
C GLU A 257 -24.38 -23.34 11.57
N GLU A 258 -25.04 -23.93 10.58
CA GLU A 258 -26.49 -24.11 10.49
C GLU A 258 -27.03 -25.27 11.34
N ASP A 259 -26.23 -25.81 12.27
CA ASP A 259 -26.63 -26.91 13.16
C ASP A 259 -26.77 -26.43 14.62
N ASP A 260 -28.03 -26.25 15.03
CA ASP A 260 -28.54 -26.20 16.41
C ASP A 260 -27.71 -25.40 17.46
N LYS A 261 -28.09 -24.12 17.56
CA LYS A 261 -27.81 -23.08 18.58
C LYS A 261 -26.71 -22.08 18.18
N PRO A 262 -27.02 -20.77 18.14
CA PRO A 262 -26.01 -19.74 17.92
C PRO A 262 -25.07 -19.73 19.12
N LYS A 263 -23.85 -20.23 18.95
CA LYS A 263 -22.77 -20.12 19.94
C LYS A 263 -21.80 -18.97 19.65
N SER A 264 -22.26 -17.94 18.97
CA SER A 264 -21.63 -16.62 18.91
C SER A 264 -22.46 -15.77 17.97
N LYS A 265 -22.54 -14.45 18.20
CA LYS A 265 -23.01 -13.56 17.14
C LYS A 265 -21.98 -13.62 16.00
N PRO A 266 -22.37 -13.43 14.73
CA PRO A 266 -21.41 -13.07 13.68
C PRO A 266 -20.56 -11.90 14.23
N GLY A 267 -19.25 -12.10 14.37
CA GLY A 267 -18.33 -11.06 14.85
C GLY A 267 -17.64 -11.24 16.21
N ASP A 268 -17.86 -12.32 16.98
CA ASP A 268 -17.19 -12.47 18.29
C ASP A 268 -15.83 -13.22 18.27
N ASP A 269 -15.56 -14.05 17.26
CA ASP A 269 -14.26 -14.76 17.11
C ASP A 269 -13.69 -14.51 15.71
N ASP A 270 -12.68 -13.64 15.64
CA ASP A 270 -12.00 -13.27 14.40
C ASP A 270 -11.14 -14.39 13.80
N THR A 271 -10.98 -15.52 14.49
CA THR A 271 -10.19 -16.68 14.06
C THR A 271 -11.05 -17.83 13.53
N GLN A 272 -12.34 -17.85 13.87
CA GLN A 272 -13.22 -18.98 13.57
C GLN A 272 -13.42 -19.13 12.05
N GLY A 273 -13.03 -20.30 11.53
CA GLY A 273 -13.15 -20.62 10.11
C GLY A 273 -12.14 -19.88 9.22
N VAL A 274 -11.12 -19.23 9.78
CA VAL A 274 -10.05 -18.57 9.04
C VAL A 274 -8.89 -19.53 8.81
N GLN A 275 -8.35 -19.53 7.60
CA GLN A 275 -7.15 -20.27 7.22
C GLN A 275 -6.22 -19.35 6.44
N ALA A 276 -4.91 -19.47 6.67
CA ALA A 276 -3.91 -18.63 6.05
C ALA A 276 -2.66 -19.40 5.61
N TRP A 277 -2.04 -18.92 4.53
CA TRP A 277 -0.82 -19.48 3.94
C TRP A 277 0.09 -18.37 3.42
N VAL A 278 1.41 -18.56 3.48
CA VAL A 278 2.35 -17.65 2.82
C VAL A 278 2.19 -17.82 1.30
N ALA A 279 1.76 -16.74 0.63
CA ALA A 279 1.54 -16.69 -0.81
C ALA A 279 2.76 -16.16 -1.57
N LEU A 280 3.53 -15.28 -0.92
CA LEU A 280 4.76 -14.67 -1.45
C LEU A 280 5.67 -14.31 -0.28
N ASP A 281 6.98 -14.55 -0.44
CA ASP A 281 8.00 -14.16 0.53
C ASP A 281 9.25 -13.64 -0.20
N ASN A 282 10.33 -13.40 0.57
CA ASN A 282 11.63 -13.02 0.03
C ASN A 282 11.63 -11.70 -0.77
N LEU A 283 10.73 -10.78 -0.40
CA LEU A 283 10.74 -9.38 -0.83
C LEU A 283 11.15 -8.47 0.32
N HIS A 284 11.71 -7.31 -0.03
CA HIS A 284 12.08 -6.26 0.93
C HIS A 284 10.93 -5.24 1.03
N ASN A 285 10.33 -5.16 2.21
CA ASN A 285 9.25 -4.23 2.54
C ASN A 285 8.04 -4.34 1.59
N ASN A 286 7.47 -5.54 1.54
CA ASN A 286 6.26 -5.91 0.80
C ASN A 286 5.04 -5.17 1.37
N ASN A 287 4.64 -4.08 0.73
CA ASN A 287 3.77 -3.04 1.26
C ASN A 287 2.45 -3.01 0.46
N GLY A 288 2.20 -2.04 -0.41
CA GLY A 288 0.97 -1.97 -1.20
C GLY A 288 0.72 -3.13 -2.17
N LEU A 289 -0.55 -3.44 -2.39
CA LEU A 289 -1.08 -4.38 -3.37
C LEU A 289 -1.99 -3.67 -4.38
N GLY A 290 -2.16 -4.24 -5.56
CA GLY A 290 -3.11 -3.69 -6.53
C GLY A 290 -3.47 -4.63 -7.67
N HIS A 291 -4.63 -4.36 -8.26
CA HIS A 291 -5.10 -5.05 -9.47
C HIS A 291 -4.30 -4.60 -10.69
N GLY A 292 -3.89 -5.58 -11.50
CA GLY A 292 -3.13 -5.34 -12.72
C GLY A 292 -4.00 -5.09 -13.96
N ARG A 293 -3.39 -5.25 -15.12
CA ARG A 293 -4.02 -5.10 -16.44
C ARG A 293 -5.07 -6.16 -16.74
N LYS A 294 -4.94 -7.31 -16.10
CA LYS A 294 -5.74 -8.52 -16.33
C LYS A 294 -6.33 -8.99 -14.99
N PRO A 295 -7.46 -9.71 -15.01
CA PRO A 295 -8.08 -10.20 -13.78
C PRO A 295 -7.19 -11.07 -12.89
N ASP A 296 -6.19 -11.75 -13.47
CA ASP A 296 -5.24 -12.62 -12.76
C ASP A 296 -3.89 -11.95 -12.44
N GLU A 297 -3.70 -10.69 -12.87
CA GLU A 297 -2.47 -9.93 -12.66
C GLU A 297 -2.55 -9.14 -11.37
N ILE A 298 -1.52 -9.26 -10.54
CA ILE A 298 -1.37 -8.56 -9.26
C ILE A 298 -0.10 -7.73 -9.27
N ALA A 299 -0.20 -6.50 -8.78
CA ALA A 299 0.93 -5.63 -8.50
C ALA A 299 1.28 -5.71 -7.01
N VAL A 300 2.56 -5.88 -6.71
CA VAL A 300 3.09 -5.97 -5.34
C VAL A 300 4.21 -4.96 -5.18
N VAL A 301 4.08 -4.02 -4.26
CA VAL A 301 5.05 -2.96 -4.06
C VAL A 301 6.05 -3.32 -2.96
N SER A 302 7.33 -3.20 -3.27
CA SER A 302 8.41 -3.12 -2.30
C SER A 302 8.72 -1.64 -2.04
N CYS A 303 8.02 -1.05 -1.07
CA CYS A 303 7.90 0.40 -0.89
C CYS A 303 9.25 1.09 -0.63
N CYS A 304 10.00 0.64 0.38
CA CYS A 304 11.36 1.10 0.66
C CYS A 304 12.40 0.67 -0.40
N SER A 305 12.05 -0.24 -1.30
CA SER A 305 12.88 -0.56 -2.47
C SER A 305 12.60 0.35 -3.66
N GLY A 306 11.54 1.14 -3.65
CA GLY A 306 11.08 1.88 -4.82
C GLY A 306 10.76 0.96 -5.99
N ALA A 307 10.27 -0.26 -5.75
CA ALA A 307 10.06 -1.27 -6.79
C ALA A 307 8.62 -1.78 -6.77
N MET A 308 8.01 -1.88 -7.94
CA MET A 308 6.73 -2.57 -8.13
C MET A 308 7.00 -3.86 -8.89
N HIS A 309 6.51 -4.98 -8.36
CA HIS A 309 6.59 -6.29 -8.98
C HIS A 309 5.24 -6.62 -9.61
N LEU A 310 5.25 -7.13 -10.83
CA LEU A 310 4.05 -7.71 -11.45
C LEU A 310 4.12 -9.23 -11.31
N GLY A 311 3.02 -9.80 -10.86
CA GLY A 311 2.86 -11.23 -10.69
C GLY A 311 1.52 -11.74 -11.18
N ARG A 312 1.37 -13.06 -11.17
CA ARG A 312 0.10 -13.74 -11.41
C ARG A 312 -0.32 -14.54 -10.20
N VAL A 313 -1.62 -14.59 -9.98
CA VAL A 313 -2.22 -15.50 -9.01
C VAL A 313 -2.11 -16.93 -9.55
N VAL A 314 -1.50 -17.83 -8.79
CA VAL A 314 -1.28 -19.23 -9.14
C VAL A 314 -1.79 -20.16 -8.04
N ASN A 315 -2.03 -21.42 -8.38
CA ASN A 315 -2.29 -22.44 -7.36
C ASN A 315 -1.02 -22.67 -6.53
N GLY A 316 -1.13 -22.50 -5.23
CA GLY A 316 -0.06 -22.73 -4.26
C GLY A 316 0.14 -24.22 -3.93
N SER A 317 1.27 -24.52 -3.30
CA SER A 317 1.58 -25.86 -2.78
C SER A 317 1.04 -26.02 -1.36
N SER A 318 0.13 -26.96 -1.13
CA SER A 318 -0.41 -27.25 0.21
C SER A 318 0.52 -28.17 1.00
N SER A 319 1.12 -27.70 2.10
CA SER A 319 1.75 -28.58 3.09
C SER A 319 0.84 -28.91 4.29
N ARG A 320 -0.38 -28.33 4.33
CA ARG A 320 -1.25 -28.37 5.51
C ARG A 320 -2.59 -29.08 5.23
N SER A 321 -2.80 -30.17 5.98
CA SER A 321 -4.03 -30.94 6.26
C SER A 321 -4.95 -31.36 5.10
N PRO A 322 -5.34 -32.65 4.97
CA PRO A 322 -6.27 -33.16 3.96
C PRO A 322 -7.75 -32.76 4.18
N ARG A 323 -8.01 -31.68 4.92
CA ARG A 323 -9.36 -31.24 5.32
C ARG A 323 -9.78 -29.91 4.67
N THR A 324 -8.93 -29.34 3.80
CA THR A 324 -9.23 -28.12 3.05
C THR A 324 -9.87 -28.49 1.71
N THR A 325 -11.03 -27.91 1.41
CA THR A 325 -11.75 -28.13 0.14
C THR A 325 -11.19 -27.30 -1.00
N THR A 326 -10.30 -26.34 -0.70
CA THR A 326 -9.80 -25.31 -1.61
C THR A 326 -8.27 -25.37 -1.65
N THR A 327 -7.71 -25.24 -2.85
CA THR A 327 -6.26 -25.17 -3.05
C THR A 327 -5.80 -23.75 -2.68
N PRO A 328 -4.83 -23.58 -1.76
CA PRO A 328 -4.35 -22.23 -1.39
C PRO A 328 -3.77 -21.54 -2.62
N GLN A 329 -3.85 -20.21 -2.68
CA GLN A 329 -3.29 -19.42 -3.78
C GLN A 329 -1.91 -18.84 -3.42
N GLY A 330 -1.05 -18.71 -4.42
CA GLY A 330 0.26 -18.08 -4.35
C GLY A 330 0.41 -17.00 -5.40
N ILE A 331 1.53 -16.26 -5.35
CA ILE A 331 1.85 -15.21 -6.32
C ILE A 331 3.17 -15.55 -7.00
N GLU A 332 3.15 -15.68 -8.33
CA GLU A 332 4.35 -15.86 -9.15
C GLU A 332 4.73 -14.53 -9.80
N LEU A 333 5.85 -13.94 -9.35
CA LEU A 333 6.37 -12.68 -9.92
C LEU A 333 7.06 -12.93 -11.26
N PHE A 334 6.77 -12.11 -12.27
CA PHE A 334 7.35 -12.23 -13.60
C PHE A 334 8.04 -10.95 -14.10
N GLU A 335 7.80 -9.80 -13.48
CA GLU A 335 8.37 -8.52 -13.92
C GLU A 335 8.59 -7.57 -12.75
N THR A 336 9.53 -6.62 -12.88
CA THR A 336 9.80 -5.60 -11.86
C THR A 336 10.05 -4.25 -12.52
N ILE A 337 9.31 -3.24 -12.08
CA ILE A 337 9.45 -1.85 -12.49
C ILE A 337 10.10 -1.09 -11.35
N GLN A 338 11.31 -0.58 -11.59
CA GLN A 338 12.05 0.18 -10.60
C GLN A 338 11.77 1.68 -10.73
N PHE A 339 11.43 2.33 -9.63
CA PHE A 339 11.24 3.76 -9.48
C PHE A 339 12.39 4.36 -8.64
N ASP A 340 12.53 5.67 -8.73
CA ASP A 340 13.60 6.40 -8.05
C ASP A 340 13.14 7.01 -6.72
N SER A 341 11.89 6.84 -6.31
CA SER A 341 11.36 7.25 -5.01
C SER A 341 10.81 6.05 -4.25
N ILE A 342 10.53 6.23 -2.96
CA ILE A 342 9.52 5.39 -2.30
C ILE A 342 8.22 5.49 -3.10
N ILE A 343 7.53 4.36 -3.23
CA ILE A 343 6.23 4.22 -3.89
C ILE A 343 5.35 3.33 -3.02
N ASP A 344 4.05 3.55 -3.06
CA ASP A 344 3.04 2.74 -2.36
C ASP A 344 1.77 2.53 -3.19
N ASN A 345 0.91 1.64 -2.68
CA ASN A 345 -0.45 1.25 -3.13
C ASN A 345 -0.68 1.49 -4.64
N PRO A 346 -0.27 0.54 -5.50
CA PRO A 346 -0.35 0.70 -6.94
C PRO A 346 -1.80 0.62 -7.42
N SER A 347 -2.18 1.51 -8.34
CA SER A 347 -3.43 1.38 -9.08
C SER A 347 -3.18 1.26 -10.58
N TYR A 348 -3.99 0.46 -11.28
CA TYR A 348 -3.94 0.40 -12.74
C TYR A 348 -5.02 1.29 -13.35
N PHE A 349 -4.60 2.30 -14.12
CA PHE A 349 -5.49 3.13 -14.92
C PHE A 349 -5.67 2.51 -16.30
N SER A 350 -6.92 2.15 -16.64
CA SER A 350 -7.31 1.78 -18.00
C SER A 350 -7.97 2.98 -18.70
N ASP A 351 -7.41 3.42 -19.83
CA ASP A 351 -7.99 4.52 -20.63
C ASP A 351 -9.26 4.04 -21.36
N PRO A 352 -10.46 4.47 -20.93
CA PRO A 352 -11.71 4.02 -21.55
C PRO A 352 -11.93 4.63 -22.95
N PHE A 353 -11.07 5.55 -23.38
CA PHE A 353 -11.15 6.23 -24.67
C PHE A 353 -9.99 5.84 -25.61
N ALA A 354 -9.20 4.83 -25.26
CA ALA A 354 -8.23 4.24 -26.16
C ALA A 354 -8.94 3.59 -27.36
N THR A 355 -8.48 3.90 -28.57
CA THR A 355 -9.01 3.33 -29.82
C THR A 355 -8.10 2.26 -30.41
N ASP A 356 -6.83 2.32 -30.06
CA ASP A 356 -5.73 1.49 -30.53
C ASP A 356 -4.53 1.70 -29.58
N GLU A 357 -3.50 0.85 -29.71
CA GLU A 357 -2.30 0.87 -28.87
C GLU A 357 -1.54 2.20 -28.97
N ALA A 358 -1.59 2.91 -30.09
CA ALA A 358 -0.85 4.17 -30.28
C ALA A 358 -1.50 5.36 -29.53
N ASN A 359 -2.77 5.23 -29.15
CA ASN A 359 -3.54 6.24 -28.42
C ASN A 359 -3.94 5.76 -27.00
N ASP A 360 -3.38 4.64 -26.55
CA ASP A 360 -3.65 4.10 -25.22
C ASP A 360 -2.83 4.83 -24.15
N SER A 361 -3.53 5.54 -23.27
CA SER A 361 -2.91 6.24 -22.14
C SER A 361 -2.91 5.42 -20.84
N SER A 362 -3.17 4.11 -20.89
CA SER A 362 -3.22 3.24 -19.72
C SER A 362 -1.85 3.10 -19.02
N GLY A 363 -1.87 2.71 -17.76
CA GLY A 363 -0.65 2.48 -16.99
C GLY A 363 -0.86 2.38 -15.50
N PHE A 364 0.17 1.89 -14.81
CA PHE A 364 0.19 1.89 -13.35
C PHE A 364 0.46 3.29 -12.83
N VAL A 365 -0.33 3.70 -11.84
CA VAL A 365 -0.19 4.94 -11.08
C VAL A 365 0.28 4.57 -9.69
N LEU A 366 1.38 5.17 -9.26
CA LEU A 366 1.93 4.96 -7.93
C LEU A 366 2.35 6.29 -7.36
N CYS A 367 2.31 6.43 -6.04
CA CYS A 367 2.77 7.65 -5.39
C CYS A 367 3.63 7.32 -4.18
N GLY A 368 4.36 8.31 -3.69
CA GLY A 368 5.17 8.14 -2.51
C GLY A 368 5.91 9.42 -2.15
N LEU A 369 6.91 9.29 -1.28
CA LEU A 369 7.59 10.43 -0.70
C LEU A 369 8.76 10.90 -1.55
N THR A 370 8.82 12.22 -1.77
CA THR A 370 9.98 12.89 -2.38
C THR A 370 11.20 12.78 -1.48
N ARG A 371 11.02 12.84 -0.15
CA ARG A 371 12.09 12.78 0.86
C ARG A 371 11.68 11.93 2.06
N ALA A 372 11.59 10.62 1.85
CA ALA A 372 11.31 9.68 2.95
C ALA A 372 12.33 9.74 4.09
N VAL A 373 13.57 10.14 3.81
CA VAL A 373 14.62 10.33 4.83
C VAL A 373 14.22 11.29 5.95
N ASP A 374 13.29 12.22 5.70
CA ASP A 374 12.87 13.21 6.71
C ASP A 374 11.76 12.68 7.64
N MET A 375 11.11 11.56 7.28
CA MET A 375 9.98 10.97 8.00
C MET A 375 10.22 10.79 9.51
N PRO A 376 11.36 10.25 9.98
CA PRO A 376 11.58 10.07 11.42
C PRO A 376 11.50 11.38 12.23
N ARG A 377 11.64 12.54 11.59
CA ARG A 377 11.54 13.86 12.22
C ARG A 377 10.13 14.45 12.17
N THR A 378 9.33 14.12 11.16
CA THR A 378 8.07 14.81 10.85
C THR A 378 6.82 14.00 11.18
N ILE A 379 6.91 12.68 11.31
CA ILE A 379 5.77 11.76 11.47
C ILE A 379 4.89 12.07 12.70
N ARG A 380 5.51 12.63 13.74
CA ARG A 380 4.88 12.99 15.01
C ARG A 380 4.50 14.46 15.10
N ASP A 381 4.82 15.25 14.07
CA ASP A 381 4.47 16.67 13.98
C ASP A 381 3.16 16.81 13.18
N PRO A 382 2.03 17.19 13.80
CA PRO A 382 0.76 17.40 13.08
C PRO A 382 0.80 18.52 12.03
N GLU A 383 1.76 19.45 12.16
CA GLU A 383 1.99 20.55 11.21
C GLU A 383 3.22 20.33 10.33
N GLY A 384 3.83 19.14 10.42
CA GLY A 384 4.90 18.70 9.53
C GLY A 384 4.45 18.66 8.07
N THR A 385 5.42 18.58 7.17
CA THR A 385 5.19 18.41 5.73
C THR A 385 6.03 17.24 5.24
N GLU A 386 5.41 16.35 4.48
CA GLU A 386 6.12 15.33 3.72
C GLU A 386 5.85 15.57 2.24
N PRO A 387 6.86 15.99 1.46
CA PRO A 387 6.72 16.23 0.04
C PRO A 387 6.48 14.91 -0.71
N ILE A 388 5.72 14.99 -1.81
CA ILE A 388 5.20 13.82 -2.52
C ILE A 388 5.55 13.83 -4.02
N MET A 389 5.53 12.64 -4.61
CA MET A 389 5.65 12.40 -6.05
C MET A 389 4.61 11.37 -6.50
N VAL A 390 4.05 11.56 -7.68
CA VAL A 390 3.14 10.61 -8.33
C VAL A 390 3.70 10.22 -9.69
N TRP A 391 3.92 8.94 -9.88
CA TRP A 391 4.43 8.34 -11.10
C TRP A 391 3.31 7.67 -11.89
N LYS A 392 3.47 7.67 -13.22
CA LYS A 392 2.78 6.77 -14.13
C LYS A 392 3.79 5.92 -14.88
N ALA A 393 3.63 4.61 -14.85
CA ALA A 393 4.38 3.67 -15.67
C ALA A 393 3.46 3.09 -16.74
N SER A 394 3.79 3.33 -18.01
CA SER A 394 3.04 2.81 -19.17
C SER A 394 3.95 1.91 -20.02
N PRO A 395 3.41 0.89 -20.70
CA PRO A 395 4.17 0.09 -21.65
C PRO A 395 4.89 0.98 -22.69
N ASP A 396 6.12 0.59 -23.05
CA ASP A 396 6.97 1.29 -24.02
C ASP A 396 7.47 0.32 -25.11
N ASP A 397 6.72 0.28 -26.21
CA ASP A 397 6.99 -0.58 -27.35
C ASP A 397 8.21 -0.14 -28.18
N SER A 398 8.80 1.03 -27.89
CA SER A 398 9.94 1.56 -28.64
C SER A 398 11.27 0.86 -28.31
N THR A 399 11.29 -0.04 -27.32
CA THR A 399 12.52 -0.61 -26.72
C THR A 399 12.73 -2.11 -26.95
N THR A 400 12.13 -2.69 -27.99
CA THR A 400 12.25 -4.12 -28.36
C THR A 400 13.66 -4.62 -28.73
N THR A 401 14.71 -3.79 -28.62
CA THR A 401 16.05 -4.17 -29.09
C THR A 401 17.03 -4.65 -28.02
N ASN A 402 16.76 -4.54 -26.71
CA ASN A 402 17.75 -4.94 -25.68
C ASN A 402 17.16 -5.36 -24.32
N ASN A 403 16.43 -6.49 -24.23
CA ASN A 403 16.20 -7.28 -22.99
C ASN A 403 16.04 -6.52 -21.64
N LYS A 404 15.45 -5.32 -21.66
CA LYS A 404 15.12 -4.50 -20.50
C LYS A 404 13.65 -4.16 -20.67
N SER A 405 12.85 -4.47 -19.67
CA SER A 405 11.39 -4.28 -19.64
C SER A 405 11.00 -2.89 -20.16
N GLY A 406 10.16 -2.84 -21.19
CA GLY A 406 9.71 -1.61 -21.86
C GLY A 406 8.63 -0.89 -21.07
N TRP A 407 9.05 -0.07 -20.10
CA TRP A 407 8.15 0.82 -19.36
C TRP A 407 8.63 2.27 -19.41
N LYS A 408 7.78 3.16 -19.91
CA LYS A 408 7.95 4.59 -19.83
C LYS A 408 7.43 5.08 -18.48
N LYS A 409 8.32 5.58 -17.63
CA LYS A 409 7.98 6.21 -16.35
C LYS A 409 7.88 7.71 -16.52
N GLN A 410 6.76 8.29 -16.11
CA GLN A 410 6.49 9.72 -16.15
C GLN A 410 6.14 10.21 -14.75
N LEU A 411 6.74 11.32 -14.32
CA LEU A 411 6.28 12.06 -13.15
C LEU A 411 5.02 12.83 -13.54
N LEU A 412 3.86 12.44 -13.03
CA LEU A 412 2.57 13.08 -13.31
C LEU A 412 2.35 14.32 -12.46
N PHE A 413 2.72 14.24 -11.18
CA PHE A 413 2.47 15.29 -10.21
C PHE A 413 3.49 15.22 -9.08
N GLU A 414 3.87 16.37 -8.53
CA GLU A 414 4.66 16.50 -7.31
C GLU A 414 4.18 17.70 -6.49
N ASP A 415 4.33 17.58 -5.17
CA ASP A 415 4.03 18.64 -4.23
C ASP A 415 5.11 18.72 -3.14
N ASP A 416 5.36 19.93 -2.67
CA ASP A 416 6.35 20.20 -1.63
C ASP A 416 5.84 19.87 -0.22
N GLY A 417 4.63 19.31 -0.11
CA GLY A 417 3.95 18.98 1.13
C GLY A 417 2.96 20.05 1.58
N SER A 418 2.89 21.20 0.90
CA SER A 418 2.04 22.33 1.28
C SER A 418 0.58 22.20 0.85
N ARG A 419 0.31 21.48 -0.24
CA ARG A 419 -1.06 21.18 -0.72
C ARG A 419 -1.46 19.75 -0.39
N VAL A 420 -0.54 18.81 -0.49
CA VAL A 420 -0.74 17.38 -0.20
C VAL A 420 0.41 16.89 0.66
N ARG A 421 0.11 16.52 1.90
CA ARG A 421 1.08 16.02 2.87
C ARG A 421 1.09 14.51 2.84
N SER A 422 2.24 13.89 2.59
CA SER A 422 2.41 12.45 2.42
C SER A 422 1.59 11.88 1.26
N ALA A 423 2.03 10.77 0.69
CA ALA A 423 1.29 10.07 -0.35
C ALA A 423 1.57 8.58 -0.24
N SER A 424 0.51 7.79 -0.29
CA SER A 424 0.53 6.32 -0.29
C SER A 424 -0.36 5.77 -1.39
N SER A 425 -1.50 6.40 -1.70
CA SER A 425 -2.36 5.96 -2.80
C SER A 425 -2.71 7.08 -3.78
N ALA A 426 -2.77 6.71 -5.06
CA ALA A 426 -3.15 7.62 -6.13
C ALA A 426 -3.91 6.89 -7.25
N VAL A 427 -5.02 7.47 -7.71
CA VAL A 427 -5.86 6.91 -8.78
C VAL A 427 -6.19 7.96 -9.84
N LEU A 428 -6.32 7.52 -11.09
CA LEU A 428 -6.76 8.35 -12.20
C LEU A 428 -8.20 8.03 -12.60
N VAL A 429 -9.00 9.07 -12.82
CA VAL A 429 -10.33 8.97 -13.42
C VAL A 429 -10.32 9.73 -14.74
N ALA A 430 -10.63 9.05 -15.84
CA ALA A 430 -10.54 9.64 -17.19
C ALA A 430 -11.51 10.82 -17.35
N ALA A 431 -11.03 11.91 -17.96
CA ALA A 431 -11.87 13.03 -18.34
C ALA A 431 -12.43 12.78 -19.75
N ASP A 432 -13.72 13.08 -19.94
CA ASP A 432 -14.40 12.93 -21.23
C ASP A 432 -13.75 13.85 -22.30
N PRO A 433 -13.12 13.28 -23.35
CA PRO A 433 -12.46 14.05 -24.41
C PRO A 433 -13.43 14.97 -25.16
N ALA A 434 -14.73 14.62 -25.23
CA ALA A 434 -15.73 15.44 -25.90
C ALA A 434 -15.90 16.82 -25.24
N LYS A 435 -15.56 16.94 -23.95
CA LYS A 435 -15.58 18.20 -23.19
C LYS A 435 -14.34 19.07 -23.42
N HIS A 436 -13.32 18.53 -24.08
CA HIS A 436 -12.01 19.18 -24.28
C HIS A 436 -11.48 18.99 -25.71
N LYS A 437 -12.30 19.33 -26.71
CA LYS A 437 -11.93 19.18 -28.14
C LYS A 437 -10.61 19.88 -28.47
N GLY A 438 -9.66 19.13 -29.04
CA GLY A 438 -8.36 19.63 -29.48
C GLY A 438 -7.30 19.75 -28.36
N ALA A 439 -7.60 19.32 -27.14
CA ALA A 439 -6.63 19.22 -26.05
C ALA A 439 -6.02 17.80 -25.96
N PRO A 440 -4.84 17.65 -25.32
CA PRO A 440 -4.30 16.34 -24.95
C PRO A 440 -5.28 15.50 -24.14
N ARG A 441 -5.10 14.17 -24.11
CA ARG A 441 -5.85 13.28 -23.22
C ARG A 441 -5.69 13.75 -21.77
N ARG A 442 -6.78 13.75 -21.01
CA ARG A 442 -6.79 14.25 -19.62
C ARG A 442 -7.43 13.23 -18.69
N ALA A 443 -7.00 13.31 -17.43
CA ALA A 443 -7.63 12.64 -16.32
C ALA A 443 -7.62 13.54 -15.09
N ARG A 444 -8.50 13.22 -14.13
CA ARG A 444 -8.44 13.74 -12.78
C ARG A 444 -7.68 12.74 -11.92
N LEU A 445 -6.54 13.20 -11.39
CA LEU A 445 -5.70 12.47 -10.46
C LEU A 445 -6.17 12.75 -9.05
N PHE A 446 -6.43 11.70 -8.28
CA PHE A 446 -6.71 11.76 -6.86
C PHE A 446 -5.50 11.24 -6.10
N VAL A 447 -5.02 11.96 -5.10
CA VAL A 447 -3.83 11.60 -4.31
C VAL A 447 -4.14 11.73 -2.84
N THR A 448 -3.71 10.74 -2.05
CA THR A 448 -3.90 10.68 -0.60
C THR A 448 -2.74 10.02 0.11
N GLY A 449 -2.69 10.14 1.44
CA GLY A 449 -1.57 9.70 2.25
C GLY A 449 -1.94 9.40 3.70
N PHE A 450 -1.12 8.60 4.37
CA PHE A 450 -1.24 8.23 5.78
C PHE A 450 -1.24 9.42 6.78
N LEU A 451 -0.71 10.60 6.40
CA LEU A 451 -0.78 11.87 7.17
C LEU A 451 -1.50 13.00 6.41
N SER A 452 -2.16 12.71 5.28
CA SER A 452 -2.85 13.73 4.49
C SER A 452 -4.05 14.30 5.23
N LYS A 453 -4.14 15.63 5.36
CA LYS A 453 -5.33 16.28 5.93
C LYS A 453 -6.58 16.07 5.06
N ASN A 454 -6.39 16.00 3.74
CA ASN A 454 -7.42 15.78 2.72
C ASN A 454 -6.82 15.09 1.49
N ILE A 455 -7.65 14.33 0.77
CA ILE A 455 -7.40 13.89 -0.60
C ILE A 455 -7.34 15.13 -1.50
N ALA A 456 -6.38 15.16 -2.42
CA ALA A 456 -6.32 16.17 -3.48
C ALA A 456 -6.77 15.61 -4.81
N ALA A 457 -7.64 16.34 -5.50
CA ALA A 457 -8.06 16.07 -6.87
C ALA A 457 -7.44 17.12 -7.81
N VAL A 458 -6.61 16.69 -8.76
CA VAL A 458 -5.88 17.55 -9.69
C VAL A 458 -6.06 17.10 -11.13
N ASP A 459 -6.33 18.05 -12.03
CA ASP A 459 -6.41 17.74 -13.46
C ASP A 459 -4.99 17.59 -14.06
N VAL A 460 -4.74 16.46 -14.72
CA VAL A 460 -3.45 16.13 -15.36
C VAL A 460 -3.63 15.79 -16.84
N ASP A 461 -2.60 16.09 -17.63
CA ASP A 461 -2.50 15.64 -19.03
C ASP A 461 -1.80 14.26 -19.05
N LEU A 462 -2.29 13.32 -19.87
CA LEU A 462 -1.82 11.93 -19.94
C LEU A 462 -0.87 11.63 -21.08
#